data_AF-M2SB89-F1
#
_entry.id   AF-M2SB89-F1
#
_cell.length_a   1.000
_cell.length_b   1.000
_cell.length_c   1.000
_cell.angle_alpha   90.00
_cell.angle_beta   90.00
_cell.angle_gamma   90.00
#
_symmetry.space_group_name_H-M   'P 1'
#
loop_
_entity.id
_entity.type
_entity.pdbx_description
1 polymer ?
#
loop_
_entity_poly.entity_id
_entity_poly.type
_entity_poly.pdbx_seq_one_letter_code
_entity_poly.pdbx_strand_id
1 'polypeptide(L)'
;MSSRPFVTIYDGITGEAEKTQVRLPAVFLAPIRGDVVHFVYRNQSKNTRQPEGVSTEAGKQHSAISWGTGRAVARIPRISGSGSGRNGQGAFGNMTRKGHMFSPLKNFRNGQRKTPKQ
;
A
#
# COMPACT_ATOMS: atom_id res chain seq x y z
N MET A 1 -24.95 35.28 -4.97
CA MET A 1 -25.38 34.29 -5.98
C MET A 1 -24.80 34.69 -7.33
N SER A 2 -23.86 33.91 -7.87
CA SER A 2 -23.35 34.15 -9.23
C SER A 2 -24.42 33.79 -10.26
N SER A 3 -24.61 34.61 -11.28
CA SER A 3 -25.50 34.26 -12.40
C SER A 3 -24.92 33.05 -13.15
N ARG A 4 -25.80 32.14 -13.56
CA ARG A 4 -25.44 30.95 -14.37
C ARG A 4 -25.58 31.31 -15.85
N PRO A 5 -24.48 31.37 -16.63
CA PRO A 5 -24.52 31.72 -18.05
C PRO A 5 -25.18 30.61 -18.89
N PHE A 6 -25.60 30.95 -20.10
CA PHE A 6 -25.96 29.96 -21.13
C PHE A 6 -24.70 29.49 -21.85
N VAL A 7 -24.62 28.20 -22.16
CA VAL A 7 -23.51 27.55 -22.85
C VAL A 7 -24.05 26.93 -24.13
N THR A 8 -23.28 27.07 -25.21
CA THR A 8 -23.59 26.50 -26.52
C THR A 8 -23.22 25.01 -26.56
N ILE A 9 -24.09 24.19 -27.13
CA ILE A 9 -23.77 22.79 -27.42
C ILE A 9 -23.10 22.73 -28.79
N TYR A 10 -22.04 21.95 -28.89
CA TYR A 10 -21.37 21.67 -30.16
C TYR A 10 -21.63 20.22 -30.55
N ASP A 11 -21.88 19.97 -31.82
CA ASP A 11 -21.95 18.60 -32.34
C ASP A 11 -20.55 17.97 -32.31
N GLY A 12 -20.44 16.78 -31.70
CA GLY A 12 -19.17 16.10 -31.45
C GLY A 12 -18.48 15.57 -32.71
N ILE A 13 -19.18 15.53 -33.85
CA ILE A 13 -18.65 15.03 -35.13
C ILE A 13 -18.34 16.18 -36.09
N THR A 14 -19.28 17.10 -36.27
CA THR A 14 -19.14 18.21 -37.24
C THR A 14 -18.46 19.45 -36.65
N GLY A 15 -18.47 19.61 -35.33
CA GLY A 15 -17.96 20.81 -34.64
C GLY A 15 -18.84 22.05 -34.82
N GLU A 16 -20.02 21.91 -35.44
CA GLU A 16 -20.97 23.00 -35.60
C GLU A 16 -21.70 23.31 -34.29
N ALA A 17 -22.02 24.60 -34.09
CA ALA A 17 -22.76 25.05 -32.93
C ALA A 17 -24.26 24.75 -33.10
N GLU A 18 -24.84 24.04 -32.14
CA GLU A 18 -26.28 23.81 -32.09
C GLU A 18 -27.01 25.10 -31.70
N LYS A 19 -28.24 25.28 -32.21
CA LYS A 19 -29.07 26.45 -31.89
C LYS A 19 -29.58 26.42 -30.45
N THR A 20 -29.65 25.23 -29.85
CA THR A 20 -30.15 25.03 -28.49
C THR A 20 -29.06 25.37 -27.47
N GLN A 21 -29.32 26.36 -26.61
CA GLN A 21 -28.41 26.72 -25.52
C GLN A 21 -28.91 26.15 -24.19
N VAL A 22 -27.98 25.67 -23.36
CA VAL A 22 -28.30 25.11 -22.04
C VAL A 22 -27.68 25.99 -20.95
N ARG A 23 -28.43 26.21 -19.88
CA ARG A 23 -27.95 26.98 -18.74
C ARG A 23 -26.92 26.17 -17.94
N LEU A 24 -25.71 26.73 -17.74
CA LEU A 24 -24.61 26.08 -17.03
C LEU A 24 -25.08 25.49 -15.69
N PRO A 25 -24.96 24.19 -15.41
CA PRO A 25 -25.37 23.59 -14.14
C PRO A 25 -24.72 24.25 -12.91
N ALA A 26 -25.44 24.28 -11.79
CA ALA A 26 -24.96 24.94 -10.56
C ALA A 26 -23.66 24.33 -10.00
N VAL A 27 -23.38 23.05 -10.29
CA VAL A 27 -22.17 22.34 -9.84
C VAL A 27 -20.88 22.98 -10.37
N PHE A 28 -20.91 23.63 -11.53
CA PHE A 28 -19.74 24.31 -12.09
C PHE A 28 -19.37 25.62 -11.36
N LEU A 29 -20.28 26.13 -10.52
CA LEU A 29 -20.02 27.29 -9.66
C LEU A 29 -19.63 26.86 -8.23
N ALA A 30 -19.50 25.56 -7.97
CA ALA A 30 -19.08 25.07 -6.67
C ALA A 30 -17.66 25.55 -6.32
N PRO A 31 -17.36 25.84 -5.05
CA PRO A 31 -16.03 26.28 -4.64
C PRO A 31 -15.00 25.19 -4.88
N ILE A 32 -13.87 25.56 -5.51
CA ILE A 32 -12.78 24.64 -5.77
C ILE A 32 -11.98 24.45 -4.48
N ARG A 33 -12.07 23.25 -3.90
CA ARG A 33 -11.37 22.85 -2.68
C ARG A 33 -10.39 21.72 -2.94
N GLY A 34 -9.16 22.08 -3.36
CA GLY A 34 -8.10 21.10 -3.66
C GLY A 34 -7.72 20.24 -2.45
N ASP A 35 -7.78 20.79 -1.24
CA ASP A 35 -7.59 20.09 0.02
C ASP A 35 -8.57 18.91 0.19
N VAL A 36 -9.86 19.16 -0.06
CA VAL A 36 -10.92 18.15 0.04
C VAL A 36 -10.79 17.11 -1.07
N VAL A 37 -10.52 17.54 -2.31
CA VAL A 37 -10.32 16.64 -3.45
C VAL A 37 -9.17 15.67 -3.17
N HIS A 38 -8.02 16.17 -2.71
CA HIS A 38 -6.88 15.32 -2.38
C HIS A 38 -7.15 14.39 -1.19
N PHE A 39 -7.88 14.86 -0.17
CA PHE A 39 -8.27 14.04 0.97
C PHE A 39 -9.14 12.86 0.56
N VAL A 40 -10.20 13.12 -0.21
CA VAL A 40 -11.13 12.08 -0.70
C VAL A 40 -10.42 11.10 -1.61
N TYR A 41 -9.65 11.61 -2.59
CA TYR A 41 -8.89 10.78 -3.53
C TYR A 41 -7.95 9.82 -2.81
N ARG A 42 -7.15 10.32 -1.85
CA ARG A 42 -6.19 9.49 -1.11
C ARG A 42 -6.87 8.37 -0.32
N ASN A 43 -8.02 8.66 0.30
CA ASN A 43 -8.75 7.65 1.07
C ASN A 43 -9.39 6.61 0.15
N GLN A 44 -9.99 7.05 -0.95
CA GLN A 44 -10.66 6.14 -1.89
C GLN A 44 -9.66 5.28 -2.67
N SER A 45 -8.50 5.83 -3.05
CA SER A 45 -7.38 5.10 -3.67
C SER A 45 -6.81 4.01 -2.76
N LYS A 46 -6.86 4.18 -1.43
CA LYS A 46 -6.44 3.13 -0.50
C LYS A 46 -7.41 1.95 -0.45
N ASN A 47 -8.68 2.16 -0.76
CA ASN A 47 -9.73 1.13 -0.65
C ASN A 47 -9.68 0.08 -1.75
N THR A 48 -9.03 0.36 -2.88
CA THR A 48 -8.87 -0.60 -3.99
C THR A 48 -7.71 -1.57 -3.78
N ARG A 49 -6.88 -1.35 -2.74
CA ARG A 49 -5.69 -2.17 -2.46
C ARG A 49 -6.09 -3.51 -1.82
N GLN A 50 -5.46 -4.59 -2.28
CA GLN A 50 -5.60 -5.90 -1.66
C GLN A 50 -4.62 -6.05 -0.48
N PRO A 51 -5.01 -6.74 0.62
CA PRO A 51 -4.10 -7.05 1.70
C PRO A 51 -2.95 -7.95 1.23
N GLU A 52 -1.74 -7.65 1.70
CA GLU A 52 -0.54 -8.44 1.46
C GLU A 52 0.17 -8.71 2.79
N GLY A 53 0.93 -9.80 2.87
CA GLY A 53 1.64 -10.17 4.08
C GLY A 53 2.68 -11.25 3.83
N VAL A 54 3.63 -11.35 4.77
CA VAL A 54 4.65 -12.41 4.78
C VAL A 54 4.15 -13.52 5.70
N SER A 55 4.41 -14.78 5.33
CA SER A 55 4.10 -15.93 6.19
C SER A 55 4.74 -15.78 7.57
N THR A 56 3.99 -16.06 8.63
CA THR A 56 4.48 -15.98 10.02
C THR A 56 5.65 -16.94 10.28
N GLU A 57 5.70 -18.05 9.55
CA GLU A 57 6.72 -19.10 9.68
C GLU A 57 7.94 -18.91 8.77
N ALA A 58 7.93 -17.89 7.90
CA ALA A 58 9.02 -17.64 6.96
C ALA A 58 10.35 -17.39 7.71
N GLY A 59 11.38 -18.20 7.44
CA GLY A 59 12.67 -18.08 8.12
C GLY A 59 12.70 -18.61 9.56
N LYS A 60 11.62 -19.29 10.02
CA LYS A 60 11.54 -19.95 11.33
C LYS A 60 11.51 -21.48 11.29
N GLN A 61 11.33 -22.07 10.11
CA GLN A 61 11.23 -23.53 9.91
C GLN A 61 12.61 -24.23 9.95
N HIS A 62 13.46 -23.85 10.89
CA HIS A 62 14.80 -24.42 11.09
C HIS A 62 15.05 -24.66 12.57
N SER A 63 15.60 -25.82 12.91
CA SER A 63 16.15 -26.05 14.25
C SER A 63 17.52 -25.38 14.35
N ALA A 64 17.64 -24.36 15.20
CA ALA A 64 18.88 -23.63 15.40
C ALA A 64 19.01 -23.14 16.84
N ILE A 65 20.23 -23.20 17.39
CA ILE A 65 20.55 -22.71 18.73
C ILE A 65 21.85 -21.91 18.69
N SER A 66 21.98 -20.94 19.59
CA SER A 66 23.25 -20.21 19.74
C SER A 66 24.28 -21.13 20.40
N TRP A 67 25.51 -21.07 19.93
CA TRP A 67 26.62 -21.80 20.55
C TRP A 67 27.22 -21.10 21.78
N GLY A 68 26.68 -19.93 22.16
CA GLY A 68 27.17 -19.16 23.29
C GLY A 68 28.56 -18.58 23.07
N THR A 69 29.33 -18.46 24.15
CA THR A 69 30.71 -17.95 24.17
C THR A 69 31.73 -19.10 24.05
N GLY A 70 33.02 -18.78 23.95
CA GLY A 70 34.10 -19.79 23.92
C GLY A 70 34.43 -20.33 22.52
N ARG A 71 33.89 -19.70 21.47
CA ARG A 71 34.23 -19.96 20.07
C ARG A 71 34.45 -18.62 19.37
N ALA A 72 35.38 -18.54 18.42
CA ALA A 72 35.68 -17.32 17.65
C ALA A 72 34.59 -16.98 16.61
N VAL A 73 33.33 -16.96 17.04
CA VAL A 73 32.15 -16.73 16.21
C VAL A 73 31.11 -15.89 16.94
N ALA A 74 30.32 -15.11 16.19
CA ALA A 74 29.21 -14.34 16.74
C ALA A 74 28.12 -15.25 17.36
N ARG A 75 27.44 -14.75 18.39
CA ARG A 75 26.44 -15.46 19.23
C ARG A 75 25.06 -15.63 18.57
N ILE A 76 24.99 -15.65 17.25
CA ILE A 76 23.76 -15.85 16.47
C ILE A 76 23.33 -17.32 16.53
N PRO A 77 22.02 -17.63 16.59
CA PRO A 77 21.54 -19.00 16.45
C PRO A 77 22.02 -19.65 15.15
N ARG A 78 22.56 -20.86 15.24
CA ARG A 78 23.12 -21.60 14.11
C ARG A 78 22.37 -22.90 13.88
N ILE A 79 22.19 -23.26 12.62
CA ILE A 79 21.48 -24.48 12.21
C ILE A 79 22.23 -25.71 12.73
N SER A 80 21.50 -26.57 13.42
CA SER A 80 21.99 -27.85 13.94
C SER A 80 22.19 -28.88 12.83
N GLY A 81 23.05 -29.87 13.06
CA GLY A 81 23.30 -30.99 12.15
C GLY A 81 24.69 -30.98 11.52
N SER A 82 24.96 -31.97 10.65
CA SER A 82 26.22 -32.19 9.93
C SER A 82 25.96 -32.65 8.48
N GLY A 83 26.99 -32.63 7.61
CA GLY A 83 26.91 -33.20 6.25
C GLY A 83 26.26 -32.35 5.14
N SER A 84 25.62 -31.22 5.45
CA SER A 84 25.08 -30.24 4.50
C SER A 84 25.81 -28.91 4.56
N GLY A 85 25.91 -28.21 3.42
CA GLY A 85 26.51 -26.88 3.34
C GLY A 85 25.78 -25.81 4.17
N ARG A 86 24.56 -26.07 4.65
CA ARG A 86 23.77 -25.14 5.47
C ARG A 86 24.04 -25.24 6.98
N ASN A 87 24.69 -26.31 7.45
CA ASN A 87 24.94 -26.53 8.87
C ASN A 87 25.92 -25.50 9.45
N GLY A 88 25.70 -25.12 10.71
CA GLY A 88 26.53 -24.13 11.40
C GLY A 88 26.38 -22.69 10.90
N GLN A 89 25.56 -22.45 9.86
CA GLN A 89 25.25 -21.10 9.39
C GLN A 89 24.21 -20.41 10.28
N GLY A 90 24.22 -19.08 10.31
CA GLY A 90 23.25 -18.27 11.06
C GLY A 90 21.81 -18.41 10.54
N ALA A 91 20.85 -18.34 11.47
CA ALA A 91 19.42 -18.41 11.23
C ALA A 91 18.64 -17.43 12.14
N PHE A 92 17.32 -17.34 11.90
CA PHE A 92 16.33 -16.50 12.60
C PHE A 92 16.50 -14.99 12.53
N GLY A 93 17.73 -14.47 12.70
CA GLY A 93 17.97 -13.03 12.73
C GLY A 93 17.68 -12.36 11.39
N ASN A 94 17.17 -11.13 11.43
CA ASN A 94 16.90 -10.31 10.24
C ASN A 94 18.16 -9.97 9.44
N MET A 95 19.34 -10.01 10.07
CA MET A 95 20.64 -9.84 9.40
C MET A 95 21.16 -11.13 8.76
N THR A 96 20.53 -12.29 9.05
CA THR A 96 21.00 -13.58 8.55
C THR A 96 20.39 -13.88 7.19
N ARG A 97 21.19 -14.46 6.28
CA ARG A 97 20.69 -14.94 4.99
C ARG A 97 19.61 -15.99 5.22
N LYS A 98 18.44 -15.79 4.59
CA LYS A 98 17.23 -16.62 4.74
C LYS A 98 16.69 -16.66 6.19
N GLY A 99 17.02 -15.67 7.03
CA GLY A 99 16.44 -15.50 8.35
C GLY A 99 15.03 -14.90 8.31
N HIS A 100 14.45 -14.66 9.49
CA HIS A 100 13.14 -14.04 9.62
C HIS A 100 13.28 -12.51 9.63
N MET A 101 12.44 -11.81 8.87
CA MET A 101 12.46 -10.35 8.78
C MET A 101 12.01 -9.69 10.09
N PHE A 102 12.55 -8.51 10.42
CA PHE A 102 12.02 -7.71 11.52
C PHE A 102 10.66 -7.10 11.15
N SER A 103 9.69 -7.17 12.06
CA SER A 103 8.32 -6.63 11.86
C SER A 103 7.70 -7.02 10.50
N PRO A 104 7.48 -8.32 10.24
CA PRO A 104 6.94 -8.77 8.95
C PRO A 104 5.55 -8.20 8.69
N LEU A 105 5.27 -7.89 7.42
CA LEU A 105 3.97 -7.39 6.97
C LEU A 105 2.87 -8.39 7.36
N LYS A 106 1.83 -7.88 8.02
CA LYS A 106 0.65 -8.65 8.44
C LYS A 106 -0.55 -8.31 7.56
N ASN A 107 -1.32 -9.33 7.24
CA ASN A 107 -2.55 -9.22 6.44
C ASN A 107 -3.60 -8.33 7.11
N PHE A 108 -3.63 -8.22 8.44
CA PHE A 108 -4.55 -7.36 9.18
C PHE A 108 -4.11 -5.88 9.27
N ARG A 109 -3.15 -5.44 8.44
CA ARG A 109 -2.82 -4.00 8.34
C ARG A 109 -4.05 -3.24 7.83
N ASN A 110 -4.50 -2.23 8.58
CA ASN A 110 -5.64 -1.42 8.19
C ASN A 110 -5.29 -0.50 6.99
N GLY A 111 -5.49 -1.03 5.78
CA GLY A 111 -5.33 -0.31 4.52
C GLY A 111 -6.55 0.52 4.14
N GLN A 112 -7.76 0.06 4.51
CA GLN A 112 -9.01 0.69 4.11
C GLN A 112 -9.30 1.96 4.94
N ARG A 113 -9.87 2.97 4.31
CA ARG A 113 -10.23 4.25 4.92
C ARG A 113 -11.66 4.61 4.56
N LYS A 114 -12.47 4.87 5.58
CA LYS A 114 -13.82 5.39 5.42
C LYS A 114 -13.75 6.88 5.12
N THR A 115 -14.35 7.29 4.01
CA THR A 115 -14.55 8.71 3.69
C THR A 115 -15.92 9.14 4.23
N PRO A 116 -16.03 10.30 4.92
CA PRO A 116 -17.33 10.82 5.34
C PRO A 116 -18.25 11.04 4.14
N LYS A 117 -19.51 10.64 4.26
CA LYS A 117 -20.58 11.09 3.36
C LYS A 117 -21.14 12.38 3.96
N GLN A 118 -21.34 13.41 3.13
CA GLN A 118 -22.05 14.63 3.52
C GLN A 118 -23.55 14.36 3.60
#